data_AF-A0A933U751-F1
#
_entry.id   AF-A0A933U751-F1
#
_cell.length_a   1.000
_cell.length_b   1.000
_cell.length_c   1.000
_cell.angle_alpha   90.00
_cell.angle_beta   90.00
_cell.angle_gamma   90.00
#
_symmetry.space_group_name_H-M   'P 1'
#
loop_
_entity.id
_entity.type
_entity.pdbx_description
1 polymer ?
#
loop_
_entity_poly.entity_id
_entity_poly.type
_entity_poly.pdbx_seq_one_letter_code
_entity_poly.pdbx_strand_id
1 'polypeptide(L)'
;MQVTLTRDLESFIAQKVRAGGYADSSEVVREALRHFRTQDDPAELDSRELADLLLPAVRGPHRPLTAKHFGQLRLRARRKPARP
;
A
#
# COMPACT_ATOMS: atom_id res chain seq x y z
N MET A 1 25.60 6.68 14.23
CA MET A 1 25.48 6.50 12.77
C MET A 1 25.61 7.87 12.12
N GLN A 2 26.35 7.99 11.02
CA GLN A 2 26.46 9.24 10.27
C GLN A 2 25.73 9.08 8.95
N VAL A 3 24.84 10.03 8.63
CA VAL A 3 24.02 10.02 7.41
C VAL A 3 24.17 11.38 6.76
N THR A 4 24.52 11.37 5.47
CA THR A 4 24.63 12.59 4.68
C THR A 4 23.30 12.82 3.97
N LEU A 5 22.76 14.03 4.11
CA LEU A 5 21.50 14.43 3.51
C LEU A 5 21.73 15.38 2.36
N THR A 6 20.74 15.50 1.47
CA THR A 6 20.73 16.59 0.48
C THR A 6 20.43 17.90 1.19
N ARG A 7 20.86 19.03 0.62
CA ARG A 7 20.65 20.37 1.19
C ARG A 7 19.17 20.67 1.46
N ASP A 8 18.28 20.17 0.62
CA ASP A 8 16.84 20.35 0.76
C ASP A 8 16.31 19.61 2.00
N LEU A 9 16.78 18.39 2.24
CA LEU A 9 16.41 17.59 3.40
C LEU A 9 16.97 18.17 4.70
N GLU A 10 18.20 18.69 4.69
CA GLU A 10 18.76 19.40 5.84
C GLU A 10 17.91 20.61 6.22
N SER A 11 17.52 21.41 5.22
CA SER A 11 16.67 22.60 5.41
C SER A 11 15.30 22.23 5.94
N PHE A 12 14.70 21.15 5.42
CA PHE A 12 13.43 20.62 5.88
C PHE A 12 13.49 20.16 7.34
N ILE A 13 14.51 19.38 7.71
CA ILE A 13 14.68 18.89 9.09
C ILE A 13 14.91 20.08 10.04
N ALA A 14 15.75 21.03 9.67
CA ALA A 14 15.99 22.24 10.46
C ALA A 14 14.70 23.06 10.67
N GLN A 15 13.79 23.08 9.70
CA GLN A 15 12.48 23.72 9.87
C GLN A 15 11.59 22.95 10.87
N LYS A 16 11.58 21.61 10.82
CA LYS A 16 10.79 20.77 11.73
C LYS A 16 11.23 20.90 13.19
N VAL A 17 12.54 20.96 13.44
CA VAL A 17 13.08 21.21 14.79
C VAL A 17 12.72 22.63 15.26
N ARG A 18 12.89 23.65 14.41
CA ARG A 18 12.53 25.04 14.75
C ARG A 18 11.04 25.24 15.05
N ALA A 19 10.18 24.44 14.44
CA ALA A 19 8.74 24.45 14.73
C ALA A 19 8.38 23.88 16.11
N GLY A 20 9.35 23.33 16.85
CA GLY A 20 9.19 22.87 18.23
C GLY A 20 8.56 21.48 18.39
N GLY A 21 8.30 20.77 17.28
CA GLY A 21 7.73 19.42 17.30
C GLY A 21 8.76 18.30 17.55
N TYR A 22 10.05 18.64 17.51
CA TYR A 22 11.17 17.70 17.67
C TYR A 22 12.31 18.38 18.41
N ALA A 23 12.96 17.65 19.31
CA ALA A 23 14.08 18.14 20.12
C ALA A 23 15.37 18.26 19.30
N ASP A 24 15.59 17.35 18.35
CA ASP A 24 16.78 17.33 17.50
C ASP A 24 16.53 16.74 16.10
N SER A 25 17.51 16.90 15.21
CA SER A 25 17.45 16.37 13.85
C SER A 25 17.42 14.85 13.78
N SER A 26 18.04 14.17 14.75
CA SER A 26 18.07 12.70 14.80
C SER A 26 16.69 12.14 15.16
N GLU A 27 15.90 12.85 15.95
CA GLU A 27 14.52 12.50 16.27
C GLU A 27 13.63 12.55 15.04
N VAL A 28 13.76 13.61 14.23
CA VAL A 28 13.06 13.71 12.94
C VAL A 28 13.39 12.53 12.03
N VAL A 29 14.68 12.18 11.93
CA VAL A 29 15.13 11.05 11.10
C VAL A 29 14.61 9.72 11.64
N ARG A 30 14.65 9.49 12.95
CA ARG A 30 14.11 8.27 13.57
C ARG A 30 12.62 8.11 13.32
N GLU A 31 11.85 9.19 13.43
CA GLU A 31 10.42 9.16 13.18
C GLU A 31 10.12 8.90 11.71
N ALA A 32 10.84 9.55 10.79
CA ALA A 32 10.71 9.30 9.36
C ALA A 32 10.99 7.83 9.04
N LEU A 33 12.08 7.25 9.55
CA LEU A 33 12.42 5.84 9.34
C LEU A 33 11.38 4.89 9.96
N ARG A 34 10.76 5.26 11.09
CA ARG A 34 9.66 4.48 11.66
C ARG A 34 8.45 4.47 10.73
N HIS A 35 8.07 5.63 10.20
CA HIS A 35 6.99 5.74 9.21
C HIS A 35 7.30 4.96 7.93
N PHE A 36 8.52 5.09 7.39
CA PHE A 36 8.97 4.31 6.23
C PHE A 36 8.85 2.82 6.49
N ARG A 37 9.32 2.33 7.65
CA ARG A 37 9.20 0.91 8.00
C ARG A 37 7.75 0.43 8.11
N THR A 38 6.83 1.29 8.58
CA THR A 38 5.39 0.96 8.62
C THR A 38 4.77 0.95 7.23
N GLN A 39 5.18 1.86 6.33
CA GLN A 39 4.73 1.89 4.94
C GLN A 39 5.33 0.76 4.09
N ASP A 40 6.55 0.35 4.40
CA ASP A 40 7.24 -0.80 3.81
C ASP A 40 6.74 -2.14 4.38
N ASP A 41 5.75 -2.15 5.28
CA ASP A 41 5.11 -3.39 5.72
C ASP A 41 4.39 -4.02 4.51
N PRO A 42 4.85 -5.18 4.01
CA PRO A 42 4.35 -5.80 2.78
C PRO A 42 2.88 -6.24 2.85
N ALA A 43 2.22 -6.08 4.00
CA ALA A 43 0.80 -6.32 4.15
C ALA A 43 -0.08 -5.36 3.32
N GLU A 44 0.38 -4.15 2.97
CA GLU A 44 -0.47 -3.15 2.30
C GLU A 44 -0.25 -2.97 0.79
N LEU A 45 0.93 -3.23 0.21
CA LEU A 45 1.25 -2.68 -1.13
C LEU A 45 1.35 -3.64 -2.31
N ASP A 46 1.64 -4.93 -2.13
CA ASP A 46 1.55 -5.93 -3.20
C ASP A 46 1.93 -7.28 -2.59
N SER A 47 0.94 -7.97 -2.04
CA SER A 47 1.20 -9.35 -1.64
C SER A 47 1.59 -10.13 -2.90
N ARG A 48 2.69 -10.90 -2.85
CA ARG A 48 3.06 -11.82 -3.94
C ARG A 48 1.89 -12.72 -4.34
N GLU A 49 1.07 -13.08 -3.37
CA GLU A 49 -0.18 -13.81 -3.57
C GLU A 49 -1.18 -13.06 -4.46
N LEU A 50 -1.42 -11.76 -4.22
CA LEU A 50 -2.27 -10.94 -5.08
C LEU A 50 -1.68 -10.84 -6.50
N ALA A 51 -0.36 -10.65 -6.61
CA ALA A 51 0.30 -10.62 -7.90
C ALA A 51 0.12 -11.95 -8.66
N ASP A 52 0.28 -13.09 -7.99
CA ASP A 52 0.08 -14.43 -8.56
C ASP A 52 -1.38 -14.68 -8.97
N LEU A 53 -2.35 -14.12 -8.24
CA LEU A 53 -3.78 -14.19 -8.60
C LEU A 53 -4.14 -13.32 -9.81
N LEU A 54 -3.52 -12.14 -9.95
CA LEU A 54 -3.83 -11.18 -11.01
C LEU A 54 -3.09 -11.48 -12.33
N LEU A 55 -1.85 -12.00 -12.26
CA LEU A 55 -1.00 -12.22 -13.43
C LEU A 55 -1.67 -13.10 -14.53
N PRO A 56 -2.42 -14.17 -14.19
CA PRO A 56 -3.15 -14.96 -15.17
C PRO A 56 -4.27 -14.18 -15.87
N ALA A 57 -4.94 -13.26 -15.15
CA ALA A 57 -6.01 -12.44 -15.71
C ALA A 57 -5.49 -11.40 -16.69
N VAL A 58 -4.28 -10.87 -16.46
CA VAL A 58 -3.59 -9.95 -17.37
C VAL A 58 -3.08 -10.67 -18.62
N ARG A 59 -2.51 -11.86 -18.46
CA ARG A 59 -1.91 -12.63 -19.58
C ARG A 59 -2.92 -13.46 -20.38
N GLY A 60 -4.12 -13.66 -19.84
CA GLY A 60 -5.17 -14.47 -20.45
C GLY A 60 -5.93 -13.73 -21.56
N PRO A 61 -6.67 -14.46 -22.40
CA PRO A 61 -7.51 -13.84 -23.43
C PRO A 61 -8.64 -13.01 -22.79
N HIS A 62 -8.69 -11.72 -23.09
CA HIS A 62 -9.77 -10.85 -22.63
C HIS A 62 -11.08 -11.18 -23.33
N ARG A 63 -12.17 -11.26 -22.55
CA ARG A 63 -13.52 -11.46 -23.08
C ARG A 63 -14.45 -10.36 -22.55
N PRO A 64 -15.36 -9.84 -23.37
CA PRO A 64 -16.26 -8.77 -22.95
C PRO A 64 -17.21 -9.25 -21.85
N LEU A 65 -17.37 -8.41 -20.81
CA LEU A 65 -18.30 -8.67 -19.72
C LEU A 65 -19.73 -8.31 -20.15
N THR A 66 -20.55 -9.32 -20.42
CA THR A 66 -21.97 -9.14 -20.81
C THR A 66 -22.96 -9.35 -19.66
N ALA A 67 -24.21 -8.87 -19.85
CA ALA A 67 -25.31 -9.02 -18.91
C ALA A 67 -25.60 -10.48 -18.51
N LYS A 68 -25.32 -11.45 -19.39
CA LYS A 68 -25.49 -12.88 -19.13
C LYS A 68 -24.64 -13.35 -17.95
N HIS A 69 -23.42 -12.82 -17.80
CA HIS A 69 -22.53 -13.18 -16.71
C HIS A 69 -23.08 -12.72 -15.35
N PHE A 70 -23.68 -11.53 -15.28
CA PHE A 70 -24.36 -11.05 -14.07
C PHE A 70 -25.59 -11.90 -13.72
N GLY A 71 -26.34 -12.35 -14.73
CA GLY A 71 -27.44 -13.30 -14.53
C GLY A 71 -26.97 -14.61 -13.90
N GLN A 72 -25.86 -15.18 -14.40
CA GLN A 72 -25.24 -16.39 -13.84
C GLN A 72 -24.75 -16.18 -12.40
N LEU A 73 -24.17 -15.02 -12.10
CA LEU A 73 -23.71 -14.67 -10.75
C LEU A 73 -24.88 -14.62 -9.75
N ARG A 74 -26.00 -13.99 -10.13
CA ARG A 74 -27.22 -13.95 -9.31
C ARG A 74 -27.80 -15.34 -9.05
N LEU A 75 -27.80 -16.22 -10.06
CA LEU A 75 -28.26 -17.60 -9.90
C LEU A 75 -27.37 -18.38 -8.92
N ARG A 76 -26.04 -18.19 -8.98
CA ARG A 76 -25.10 -18.81 -8.04
C ARG A 76 -25.31 -18.31 -6.62
N ALA A 77 -25.47 -17.00 -6.43
CA ALA A 77 -25.71 -16.41 -5.12
C ALA A 77 -26.99 -16.96 -4.47
N ARG A 78 -28.06 -17.13 -5.25
CA ARG A 78 -29.35 -17.71 -4.78
C ARG A 78 -29.28 -19.19 -4.41
N ARG A 79 -28.36 -19.95 -5.03
CA ARG A 79 -28.16 -21.38 -4.74
C ARG A 79 -27.30 -21.61 -3.49
N LYS A 80 -26.59 -20.59 -3.01
CA LYS A 80 -25.81 -20.68 -1.78
C LYS A 80 -26.80 -20.52 -0.62
N PRO A 81 -26.99 -21.54 0.24
CA PRO A 81 -27.81 -21.36 1.43
C PRO A 81 -27.22 -20.23 2.26
N ALA A 82 -28.08 -19.40 2.87
CA ALA A 82 -27.64 -18.39 3.83
C ALA A 82 -26.78 -19.11 4.88
N ARG A 83 -25.52 -18.67 5.01
CA ARG A 83 -24.62 -19.21 6.04
C ARG A 83 -25.25 -18.83 7.38
N PRO A 84 -25.56 -19.79 8.28
CA PRO A 84 -26.10 -19.48 9.60
C PRO A 84 -25.11 -18.67 10.43
#